data_AF-A0A3D5E1E2-F1
#
_entry.id   AF-A0A3D5E1E2-F1
#
_cell.length_a   1.000
_cell.length_b   1.000
_cell.length_c   1.000
_cell.angle_alpha   90.00
_cell.angle_beta   90.00
_cell.angle_gamma   90.00
#
_symmetry.space_group_name_H-M   'P 1'
#
loop_
_entity.id
_entity.type
_entity.pdbx_description
1 polymer ?
#
loop_
_entity_poly.entity_id
_entity_poly.type
_entity_poly.pdbx_seq_one_letter_code
_entity_poly.pdbx_strand_id
1 'polypeptide(L)'
;AWDFVTQLTYQMNDNVELATSMQINNFYGVDVGRYFLDYAGLASNLYYDEPFGSEDGIYAMSATTLVEYGNDYKKYDVTAQVDNLMALPGGTVSALVGYEYFENEYSADYDKHSEGGYVGGSAGNSGAGYRDVGSMFGELLLPVMDNLEITASFRNDEYSDVGESTSYKVGALYVPSFVPGTVVKFNVSEGFRAPTMDTLYAVTTFSANTAYDYKVCASDGVSTVDCPSRQISTLITANPDVGAEDSEGMTLSVDVDFGAFTPVLEGLTGRFDTYSITVNNAITSAGTQSVMWNDFVGGTLLTDNYEYYDAAGISGDGTAAGNPVGSGTSATCPAGATYVKRLGVYDSVYVIRSCANGRADYVGASTVNVGQVEVTGMDLFLDYTMDVPSWALASEGSLNFFFDYSNMEEYFTDAFVGSSRTVNNIGFSGVPQERYNFGVNYSFDNYYVSLINRTIGDYYLDSDAETIGGELTGGIVTAGDKQDVYSTLDLQIGADLGSMGKVTFGILNLDDEDPLPDSGNNYDAYLDLYDNRGMTSYFKWKLNF
;
A
#
# COMPACT_ATOMS: atom_id res chain seq x y z
N ALA A 1 29.98 1.99 0.48
CA ALA A 1 29.30 0.79 -0.02
C ALA A 1 29.70 0.58 -1.48
N TRP A 2 29.90 -0.67 -1.91
CA TRP A 2 29.96 -1.01 -3.33
C TRP A 2 28.70 -1.79 -3.63
N ASP A 3 27.97 -1.37 -4.65
CA ASP A 3 26.88 -2.15 -5.22
C ASP A 3 27.43 -2.92 -6.42
N PHE A 4 27.06 -4.19 -6.52
CA PHE A 4 27.57 -5.07 -7.55
C PHE A 4 26.49 -6.04 -8.01
N VAL A 5 26.29 -6.11 -9.32
CA VAL A 5 25.43 -7.11 -9.95
C VAL A 5 26.21 -7.75 -11.09
N THR A 6 26.18 -9.07 -11.16
CA THR A 6 26.77 -9.82 -12.26
C THR A 6 25.91 -11.02 -12.62
N GLN A 7 25.96 -11.41 -13.88
CA GLN A 7 25.30 -12.59 -14.39
C GLN A 7 26.26 -13.30 -15.36
N LEU A 8 26.34 -14.62 -15.23
CA LEU A 8 27.01 -15.49 -16.18
C LEU A 8 25.96 -16.38 -16.84
N THR A 9 25.88 -16.30 -18.16
CA THR A 9 25.01 -17.14 -18.98
C THR A 9 25.85 -18.14 -19.77
N TYR A 10 25.45 -19.40 -19.76
CA TYR A 10 26.11 -20.50 -20.45
C TYR A 10 25.11 -21.30 -21.29
N GLN A 11 25.26 -21.21 -22.62
CA GLN A 11 24.52 -22.05 -23.55
C GLN A 11 25.10 -23.47 -23.54
N MET A 12 24.41 -24.42 -22.92
CA MET A 12 24.87 -25.82 -22.85
C MET A 12 24.75 -26.52 -24.21
N ASN A 13 23.68 -26.21 -24.95
CA ASN A 13 23.41 -26.66 -26.31
C ASN A 13 22.31 -25.76 -26.93
N ASP A 14 21.87 -26.04 -28.16
CA ASP A 14 20.86 -25.23 -28.87
C ASP A 14 19.51 -25.05 -28.15
N ASN A 15 19.21 -25.89 -27.15
CA ASN A 15 17.94 -25.92 -26.43
C ASN A 15 18.06 -25.63 -24.93
N VAL A 16 19.27 -25.56 -24.37
CA VAL A 16 19.46 -25.43 -22.91
C VAL A 16 20.40 -24.29 -22.60
N GLU A 17 19.89 -23.30 -21.88
CA GLU A 17 20.64 -22.18 -21.32
C GLU A 17 20.65 -22.28 -19.78
N LEU A 18 21.83 -22.10 -19.19
CA LEU A 18 22.00 -21.98 -17.74
C LEU A 18 22.47 -20.56 -17.43
N ALA A 19 21.80 -19.86 -16.52
CA ALA A 19 22.25 -18.58 -16.01
C ALA A 19 22.48 -18.65 -14.50
N THR A 20 23.52 -17.97 -14.04
CA THR A 20 23.75 -17.73 -12.60
C THR A 20 24.01 -16.25 -12.37
N SER A 21 23.42 -15.72 -11.31
CA SER A 21 23.44 -14.30 -10.98
C SER A 21 23.87 -14.09 -9.53
N MET A 22 24.56 -12.98 -9.28
CA MET A 22 24.90 -12.53 -7.93
C MET A 22 24.69 -11.02 -7.84
N GLN A 23 24.04 -10.61 -6.77
CA GLN A 23 23.79 -9.22 -6.43
C GLN A 23 24.23 -8.94 -5.00
N ILE A 24 24.93 -7.83 -4.79
CA ILE A 24 25.22 -7.24 -3.49
C ILE A 24 24.77 -5.79 -3.54
N ASN A 25 23.97 -5.39 -2.56
CA ASN A 25 23.60 -4.00 -2.34
C ASN A 25 23.82 -3.67 -0.86
N ASN A 26 24.46 -2.53 -0.58
CA ASN A 26 24.59 -2.06 0.80
C ASN A 26 24.13 -0.61 0.86
N PHE A 27 23.23 -0.33 1.80
CA PHE A 27 22.67 0.98 2.04
C PHE A 27 23.07 1.48 3.43
N TYR A 28 23.40 2.77 3.49
CA TYR A 28 23.52 3.50 4.74
C TYR A 28 22.81 4.85 4.55
N GLY A 29 21.86 5.12 5.42
CA GLY A 29 21.06 6.34 5.42
C GLY A 29 21.03 6.97 6.80
N VAL A 30 20.78 8.27 6.85
CA VAL A 30 20.62 9.00 8.11
C VAL A 30 19.42 9.91 7.98
N ASP A 31 18.53 9.85 8.97
CA ASP A 31 17.45 10.82 9.14
C ASP A 31 17.68 11.69 10.39
N VAL A 32 17.32 12.97 10.29
CA VAL A 32 17.55 13.97 11.33
C VAL A 32 16.26 14.72 11.63
N GLY A 33 15.67 14.40 12.79
CA GLY A 33 14.53 15.11 13.33
C GLY A 33 14.96 16.33 14.14
N ARG A 34 14.24 17.45 14.00
CA ARG A 34 14.47 18.68 14.77
C ARG A 34 13.22 19.09 15.52
N TYR A 35 13.43 19.84 16.61
CA TYR A 35 12.37 20.43 17.43
C TYR A 35 11.55 19.41 18.24
N PHE A 36 12.20 18.31 18.64
CA PHE A 36 11.60 17.39 19.61
C PHE A 36 11.73 17.91 21.04
N LEU A 37 10.88 17.43 21.94
CA LEU A 37 10.89 17.82 23.35
C LEU A 37 11.86 16.93 24.14
N ASP A 38 12.85 17.52 24.80
CA ASP A 38 13.74 16.81 25.73
C ASP A 38 13.18 16.85 27.17
N TYR A 39 12.79 15.69 27.71
CA TYR A 39 12.35 15.55 29.09
C TYR A 39 13.49 15.69 30.10
N ALA A 40 14.73 15.33 29.75
CA ALA A 40 15.88 15.59 30.61
C ALA A 40 16.15 17.10 30.69
N GLY A 41 15.97 17.79 29.56
CA GLY A 41 15.93 19.24 29.47
C GLY A 41 14.88 19.89 30.36
N LEU A 42 13.64 19.39 30.30
CA LEU A 42 12.55 19.84 31.16
C LEU A 42 12.88 19.64 32.65
N ALA A 43 13.43 18.48 33.02
CA ALA A 43 13.85 18.20 34.39
C ALA A 43 14.98 19.14 34.85
N SER A 44 15.92 19.48 33.96
CA SER A 44 16.97 20.47 34.21
C SER A 44 16.38 21.85 34.48
N ASN A 45 15.46 22.32 33.64
CA ASN A 45 14.81 23.62 33.86
C ASN A 45 14.07 23.68 35.20
N LEU A 46 13.33 22.62 35.52
CA LEU A 46 12.65 22.50 36.82
C LEU A 46 13.64 22.48 37.99
N TYR A 47 14.81 21.85 37.84
CA TYR A 47 15.81 21.78 38.90
C TYR A 47 16.51 23.12 39.16
N TYR A 48 16.77 23.89 38.11
CA TYR A 48 17.44 25.20 38.19
C TYR A 48 16.46 26.38 38.32
N ASP A 49 15.15 26.13 38.42
CA ASP A 49 14.10 27.16 38.36
C ASP A 49 14.20 28.06 37.10
N GLU A 50 14.68 27.50 35.99
CA GLU A 50 14.84 28.21 34.72
C GLU A 50 13.46 28.38 34.05
N PRO A 51 13.04 29.62 33.72
CA PRO A 51 11.76 29.85 33.06
C PRO A 51 11.68 29.16 31.70
N PHE A 52 10.62 28.36 31.45
CA PHE A 52 10.48 27.59 30.21
C PHE A 52 10.47 28.43 28.92
N GLY A 53 10.07 29.70 29.01
CA GLY A 53 10.08 30.62 27.87
C GLY A 53 11.35 31.45 27.73
N SER A 54 12.37 31.24 28.59
CA SER A 54 13.69 31.85 28.42
C SER A 54 14.45 31.17 27.28
N GLU A 55 15.47 31.84 26.77
CA GLU A 55 16.37 31.26 25.75
C GLU A 55 17.02 29.98 26.26
N ASP A 56 17.58 30.01 27.47
CA ASP A 56 18.20 28.84 28.12
C ASP A 56 17.18 27.72 28.37
N GLY A 57 15.96 28.07 28.79
CA GLY A 57 14.88 27.10 29.01
C GLY A 57 14.46 26.39 27.73
N ILE A 58 14.30 27.12 26.63
CA ILE A 58 13.97 26.56 25.31
C ILE A 58 15.12 25.68 24.81
N TYR A 59 16.37 26.14 24.95
CA TYR A 59 17.55 25.36 24.53
C TYR A 59 17.69 24.06 25.30
N ALA A 60 17.46 24.07 26.61
CA ALA A 60 17.49 22.86 27.41
C ALA A 60 16.43 21.84 26.95
N MET A 61 15.22 22.29 26.61
CA MET A 61 14.10 21.42 26.22
C MET A 61 14.09 21.02 24.73
N SER A 62 15.06 21.45 23.93
CA SER A 62 15.11 21.15 22.50
C SER A 62 16.00 19.95 22.20
N ALA A 63 15.43 18.91 21.59
CA ALA A 63 16.16 17.74 21.09
C ALA A 63 16.26 17.75 19.56
N THR A 64 17.40 17.29 19.07
CA THR A 64 17.59 16.82 17.69
C THR A 64 17.73 15.31 17.75
N THR A 65 16.86 14.60 17.06
CA THR A 65 16.88 13.14 17.00
C THR A 65 17.67 12.69 15.79
N LEU A 66 18.28 11.51 15.90
CA LEU A 66 19.08 10.91 14.85
C LEU A 66 18.63 9.46 14.67
N VAL A 67 18.44 9.05 13.43
CA VAL A 67 18.24 7.65 13.06
C VAL A 67 19.28 7.27 12.02
N GLU A 68 20.01 6.20 12.26
CA GLU A 68 20.94 5.60 11.32
C GLU A 68 20.33 4.33 10.74
N TYR A 69 20.17 4.28 9.43
CA TYR A 69 19.65 3.12 8.73
C TYR A 69 20.78 2.34 8.08
N GLY A 70 20.80 1.02 8.28
CA GLY A 70 21.66 0.07 7.59
C GLY A 70 20.82 -0.96 6.83
N ASN A 71 21.24 -1.32 5.62
CA ASN A 71 20.69 -2.49 4.94
C ASN A 71 21.77 -3.19 4.09
N ASP A 72 22.07 -4.43 4.42
CA ASP A 72 23.01 -5.28 3.69
C ASP A 72 22.25 -6.41 3.01
N TYR A 73 22.18 -6.36 1.68
CA TYR A 73 21.43 -7.30 0.84
C TYR A 73 22.37 -8.10 -0.06
N LYS A 74 22.23 -9.42 -0.05
CA LYS A 74 22.96 -10.33 -0.95
C LYS A 74 21.99 -11.30 -1.58
N LYS A 75 22.11 -11.51 -2.89
CA LYS A 75 21.28 -12.45 -3.62
C LYS A 75 22.10 -13.30 -4.58
N TYR A 76 21.72 -14.55 -4.70
CA TYR A 76 22.25 -15.53 -5.62
C TYR A 76 21.12 -16.22 -6.36
N ASP A 77 21.25 -16.33 -7.68
CA ASP A 77 20.26 -16.96 -8.54
C ASP A 77 20.90 -18.02 -9.42
N VAL A 78 20.17 -19.10 -9.67
CA VAL A 78 20.50 -20.09 -10.70
C VAL A 78 19.23 -20.43 -11.46
N THR A 79 19.25 -20.29 -12.78
CA THR A 79 18.13 -20.66 -13.65
C THR A 79 18.59 -21.55 -14.79
N ALA A 80 17.74 -22.49 -15.19
CA ALA A 80 17.91 -23.32 -16.36
C ALA A 80 16.67 -23.16 -17.25
N GLN A 81 16.87 -22.62 -18.46
CA GLN A 81 15.86 -22.58 -19.50
C GLN A 81 16.07 -23.76 -20.44
N VAL A 82 15.00 -24.49 -20.71
CA VAL A 82 14.96 -25.63 -21.63
C VAL A 82 13.88 -25.37 -22.68
N ASP A 83 14.32 -25.08 -23.88
CA ASP A 83 13.46 -24.96 -25.05
C ASP A 83 13.29 -26.33 -25.73
N ASN A 84 12.28 -26.45 -26.59
CA ASN A 84 12.07 -27.64 -27.41
C ASN A 84 11.89 -28.95 -26.60
N LEU A 85 11.27 -28.88 -25.42
CA LEU A 85 11.08 -30.04 -24.53
C LEU A 85 10.19 -31.12 -25.19
N MET A 86 9.11 -30.68 -25.83
CA MET A 86 8.22 -31.51 -26.64
C MET A 86 7.49 -30.65 -27.67
N ALA A 87 6.98 -31.28 -28.72
CA ALA A 87 6.13 -30.62 -29.70
C ALA A 87 4.65 -30.75 -29.33
N LEU A 88 3.94 -29.64 -29.38
CA LEU A 88 2.49 -29.54 -29.39
C LEU A 88 2.02 -29.02 -30.76
N PRO A 89 0.71 -29.12 -31.08
CA PRO A 89 0.19 -28.64 -32.36
C PRO A 89 0.55 -27.18 -32.68
N GLY A 90 0.60 -26.28 -31.68
CA GLY A 90 0.91 -24.85 -31.88
C GLY A 90 2.40 -24.48 -31.83
N GLY A 91 3.29 -25.44 -31.58
CA GLY A 91 4.71 -25.16 -31.41
C GLY A 91 5.37 -26.02 -30.34
N THR A 92 6.60 -25.67 -30.00
CA THR A 92 7.40 -26.39 -29.01
C THR A 92 7.22 -25.84 -27.61
N VAL A 93 7.16 -26.73 -26.64
CA VAL A 93 7.10 -26.37 -25.22
C VAL A 93 8.47 -25.88 -24.74
N SER A 94 8.47 -24.76 -24.03
CA SER A 94 9.62 -24.24 -23.28
C SER A 94 9.34 -24.30 -21.78
N ALA A 95 10.38 -24.58 -21.01
CA ALA A 95 10.34 -24.63 -19.56
C ALA A 95 11.47 -23.81 -18.98
N LEU A 96 11.22 -23.12 -17.88
CA LEU A 96 12.24 -22.51 -17.04
C LEU A 96 12.12 -23.07 -15.64
N VAL A 97 13.24 -23.39 -15.01
CA VAL A 97 13.31 -23.71 -13.58
C VAL A 97 14.41 -22.91 -12.93
N GLY A 98 14.21 -22.52 -11.69
CA GLY A 98 15.19 -21.72 -10.99
C GLY A 98 15.18 -21.91 -9.48
N TYR A 99 16.30 -21.50 -8.89
CA TYR A 99 16.47 -21.34 -7.46
C TYR A 99 17.05 -19.96 -7.19
N GLU A 100 16.47 -19.24 -6.24
CA GLU A 100 16.92 -17.95 -5.75
C GLU A 100 17.18 -18.07 -4.25
N TYR A 101 18.25 -17.43 -3.77
CA TYR A 101 18.56 -17.30 -2.36
C TYR A 101 19.00 -15.88 -2.06
N PHE A 102 18.39 -15.23 -1.08
CA PHE A 102 18.86 -13.93 -0.62
C PHE A 102 18.94 -13.83 0.89
N GLU A 103 19.86 -12.98 1.36
CA GLU A 103 20.03 -12.56 2.74
C GLU A 103 19.78 -11.05 2.79
N ASN A 104 19.04 -10.60 3.80
CA ASN A 104 18.82 -9.19 4.10
C ASN A 104 19.03 -8.93 5.60
N GLU A 105 20.03 -8.12 5.92
CA GLU A 105 20.27 -7.61 7.27
C GLU A 105 19.91 -6.12 7.32
N TYR A 106 18.97 -5.76 8.18
CA TYR A 106 18.42 -4.41 8.32
C TYR A 106 18.64 -3.89 9.73
N SER A 107 18.98 -2.60 9.86
CA SER A 107 18.94 -1.87 11.11
C SER A 107 18.39 -0.46 10.94
N ALA A 108 17.70 0.01 11.99
CA ALA A 108 17.34 1.39 12.24
C ALA A 108 17.76 1.70 13.68
N ASP A 109 18.86 2.41 13.83
CA ASP A 109 19.46 2.73 15.13
C ASP A 109 19.10 4.17 15.52
N TYR A 110 18.22 4.32 16.51
CA TYR A 110 17.83 5.61 17.05
C TYR A 110 18.82 6.10 18.11
N ASP A 111 18.90 7.42 18.29
CA ASP A 111 19.71 8.00 19.35
C ASP A 111 19.28 7.51 20.74
N LYS A 112 20.24 7.37 21.65
CA LYS A 112 20.03 6.76 22.98
C LYS A 112 19.09 7.56 23.88
N HIS A 113 18.88 8.84 23.61
CA HIS A 113 17.91 9.64 24.36
C HIS A 113 16.48 9.30 23.92
N SER A 114 16.25 9.13 22.62
CA SER A 114 14.99 8.63 22.05
C SER A 114 14.66 7.22 22.52
N GLU A 115 15.60 6.27 22.39
CA GLU A 115 15.41 4.88 22.87
C GLU A 115 15.11 4.80 24.39
N GLY A 116 15.72 5.71 25.17
CA GLY A 116 15.52 5.79 26.61
C GLY A 116 14.19 6.44 27.03
N GLY A 117 13.36 6.89 26.08
CA GLY A 117 12.11 7.59 26.36
C GLY A 117 12.30 9.01 26.93
N TYR A 118 13.50 9.58 26.80
CA TYR A 118 13.79 10.95 27.26
C TYR A 118 13.41 12.00 26.22
N VAL A 119 13.10 11.59 25.00
CA VAL A 119 12.59 12.48 23.94
C VAL A 119 11.10 12.23 23.76
N GLY A 120 10.30 13.29 23.94
CA GLY A 120 8.87 13.28 23.70
C GLY A 120 8.51 13.54 22.24
N GLY A 121 7.26 13.21 21.86
CA GLY A 121 6.73 13.49 20.51
C GLY A 121 6.89 12.34 19.52
N SER A 122 6.93 11.09 20.00
CA SER A 122 7.01 9.88 19.16
C SER A 122 8.26 9.88 18.28
N ALA A 123 9.42 10.11 18.88
CA ALA A 123 10.73 10.12 18.23
C ALA A 123 11.17 8.78 17.62
N GLY A 124 10.28 7.78 17.54
CA GLY A 124 10.55 6.41 17.10
C GLY A 124 11.38 5.60 18.09
N ASN A 125 11.73 4.38 17.69
CA ASN A 125 12.60 3.49 18.45
C ASN A 125 13.35 2.56 17.50
N SER A 126 14.46 2.01 17.97
CA SER A 126 15.34 1.18 17.14
C SER A 126 14.66 -0.09 16.66
N GLY A 127 15.16 -0.66 15.57
CA GLY A 127 14.72 -1.93 15.02
C GLY A 127 15.88 -2.61 14.30
N ALA A 128 15.98 -3.92 14.41
CA ALA A 128 16.97 -4.69 13.67
C ALA A 128 16.39 -6.04 13.28
N GLY A 129 16.65 -6.47 12.06
CA GLY A 129 16.11 -7.70 11.51
C GLY A 129 17.11 -8.38 10.60
N TYR A 130 17.11 -9.71 10.61
CA TYR A 130 17.84 -10.53 9.67
C TYR A 130 16.87 -11.55 9.08
N ARG A 131 16.91 -11.68 7.75
CA ARG A 131 16.13 -12.69 7.04
C ARG A 131 16.93 -13.27 5.91
N ASP A 132 16.85 -14.58 5.78
CA ASP A 132 17.22 -15.26 4.57
C ASP A 132 16.01 -15.98 3.96
N VAL A 133 15.99 -16.02 2.63
CA VAL A 133 14.88 -16.59 1.85
C VAL A 133 15.45 -17.49 0.78
N GLY A 134 14.99 -18.74 0.76
CA GLY A 134 15.25 -19.70 -0.31
C GLY A 134 14.00 -19.91 -1.15
N SER A 135 14.12 -19.83 -2.46
CA SER A 135 12.98 -19.85 -3.37
C SER A 135 13.21 -20.82 -4.51
N MET A 136 12.28 -21.73 -4.74
CA MET A 136 12.24 -22.59 -5.92
C MET A 136 11.10 -22.17 -6.83
N PHE A 137 11.36 -22.06 -8.13
CA PHE A 137 10.33 -21.68 -9.09
C PHE A 137 10.46 -22.44 -10.41
N GLY A 138 9.34 -22.53 -11.12
CA GLY A 138 9.29 -23.09 -12.45
C GLY A 138 8.17 -22.50 -13.28
N GLU A 139 8.41 -22.40 -14.58
CA GLU A 139 7.51 -21.83 -15.58
C GLU A 139 7.46 -22.73 -16.80
N LEU A 140 6.28 -22.84 -17.41
CA LEU A 140 6.01 -23.59 -18.62
C LEU A 140 5.25 -22.71 -19.60
N LEU A 141 5.69 -22.72 -20.85
CA LEU A 141 4.98 -22.15 -21.99
C LEU A 141 4.55 -23.30 -22.91
N LEU A 142 3.24 -23.43 -23.10
CA LEU A 142 2.59 -24.56 -23.78
C LEU A 142 1.81 -24.05 -25.01
N PRO A 143 2.37 -24.12 -26.22
CA PRO A 143 1.65 -23.79 -27.46
C PRO A 143 0.66 -24.91 -27.85
N VAL A 144 -0.49 -24.99 -27.17
CA VAL A 144 -1.45 -26.10 -27.28
C VAL A 144 -1.98 -26.28 -28.71
N MET A 145 -2.26 -25.18 -29.41
CA MET A 145 -2.65 -25.13 -30.84
C MET A 145 -2.24 -23.77 -31.43
N ASP A 146 -2.27 -23.63 -32.76
CA ASP A 146 -1.80 -22.42 -33.48
C ASP A 146 -2.39 -21.10 -32.96
N ASN A 147 -3.52 -21.17 -32.27
CA ASN A 147 -4.25 -20.03 -31.75
C ASN A 147 -4.58 -20.15 -30.25
N LEU A 148 -3.94 -21.06 -29.50
CA LEU A 148 -4.07 -21.16 -28.05
C LEU A 148 -2.71 -21.48 -27.42
N GLU A 149 -2.24 -20.57 -26.59
CA GLU A 149 -1.07 -20.74 -25.73
C GLU A 149 -1.52 -20.77 -24.27
N ILE A 150 -0.94 -21.67 -23.48
CA ILE A 150 -1.12 -21.74 -22.03
C ILE A 150 0.22 -21.53 -21.36
N THR A 151 0.25 -20.67 -20.35
CA THR A 151 1.41 -20.51 -19.46
C THR A 151 1.06 -21.01 -18.07
N ALA A 152 1.96 -21.73 -17.42
CA ALA A 152 1.80 -22.14 -16.04
C ALA A 152 3.09 -21.88 -15.28
N SER A 153 3.00 -21.28 -14.10
CA SER A 153 4.16 -21.08 -13.22
C SER A 153 3.79 -21.39 -11.78
N PHE A 154 4.81 -21.76 -11.01
CA PHE A 154 4.73 -21.94 -9.58
C PHE A 154 6.01 -21.42 -8.93
N ARG A 155 5.88 -21.00 -7.68
CA ARG A 155 7.00 -20.57 -6.85
C ARG A 155 6.72 -20.96 -5.39
N ASN A 156 7.75 -21.42 -4.71
CA ASN A 156 7.74 -21.75 -3.29
C ASN A 156 8.88 -20.95 -2.64
N ASP A 157 8.56 -20.19 -1.60
CA ASP A 157 9.48 -19.33 -0.88
C ASP A 157 9.50 -19.73 0.60
N GLU A 158 10.68 -20.06 1.12
CA GLU A 158 10.92 -20.40 2.53
C GLU A 158 11.68 -19.25 3.20
N TYR A 159 11.01 -18.56 4.13
CA TYR A 159 11.56 -17.46 4.92
C TYR A 159 12.04 -17.98 6.27
N SER A 160 13.20 -17.50 6.71
CA SER A 160 13.77 -17.84 8.03
C SER A 160 12.92 -17.39 9.23
N ASP A 161 12.05 -16.41 9.04
CA ASP A 161 11.28 -15.72 10.10
C ASP A 161 9.76 -15.74 9.91
N VAL A 162 9.25 -15.89 8.69
CA VAL A 162 7.81 -15.85 8.37
C VAL A 162 7.24 -17.23 8.04
N GLY A 163 8.08 -18.18 7.64
CA GLY A 163 7.67 -19.52 7.22
C GLY A 163 7.62 -19.69 5.69
N GLU A 164 6.83 -20.67 5.23
CA GLU A 164 6.75 -21.06 3.83
C GLU A 164 5.51 -20.47 3.15
N SER A 165 5.67 -19.94 1.93
CA SER A 165 4.56 -19.55 1.04
C SER A 165 4.70 -20.18 -0.34
N THR A 166 3.58 -20.55 -0.95
CA THR A 166 3.54 -21.09 -2.31
C THR A 166 2.56 -20.27 -3.15
N SER A 167 2.97 -19.89 -4.35
CA SER A 167 2.14 -19.17 -5.29
C SER A 167 2.19 -19.82 -6.66
N TYR A 168 1.12 -19.71 -7.43
CA TYR A 168 1.06 -20.18 -8.81
C TYR A 168 0.40 -19.15 -9.71
N LYS A 169 0.60 -19.32 -11.02
CA LYS A 169 -0.13 -18.58 -12.04
C LYS A 169 -0.43 -19.48 -13.22
N VAL A 170 -1.65 -19.39 -13.70
CA VAL A 170 -2.08 -20.02 -14.95
C VAL A 170 -2.65 -18.94 -15.86
N GLY A 171 -2.09 -18.87 -17.07
CA GLY A 171 -2.47 -17.93 -18.11
C GLY A 171 -2.88 -18.67 -19.38
N ALA A 172 -3.82 -18.10 -20.12
CA ALA A 172 -4.20 -18.55 -21.46
C ALA A 172 -4.30 -17.36 -22.41
N LEU A 173 -3.70 -17.49 -23.58
CA LEU A 173 -3.83 -16.55 -24.70
C LEU A 173 -4.51 -17.29 -25.85
N TYR A 174 -5.67 -16.80 -26.26
CA TYR A 174 -6.51 -17.42 -27.29
C TYR A 174 -6.82 -16.43 -28.41
N VAL A 175 -6.58 -16.84 -29.65
CA VAL A 175 -6.89 -16.06 -30.86
C VAL A 175 -8.06 -16.73 -31.59
N PRO A 176 -9.33 -16.37 -31.32
CA PRO A 176 -10.47 -17.02 -31.94
C PRO A 176 -10.49 -16.86 -33.46
N SER A 177 -10.37 -17.97 -34.20
CA SER A 177 -10.40 -17.94 -35.67
C SER A 177 -11.76 -17.50 -36.26
N PHE A 178 -12.82 -17.51 -35.46
CA PHE A 178 -14.18 -17.12 -35.86
C PHE A 178 -14.49 -15.64 -35.64
N VAL A 179 -13.64 -14.92 -34.90
CA VAL A 179 -13.73 -13.46 -34.72
C VAL A 179 -12.37 -12.87 -35.10
N PRO A 180 -12.19 -12.42 -36.35
CA PRO A 180 -10.89 -11.95 -36.82
C PRO A 180 -10.45 -10.69 -36.06
N GLY A 181 -9.14 -10.55 -35.86
CA GLY A 181 -8.57 -9.42 -35.13
C GLY A 181 -8.74 -9.48 -33.61
N THR A 182 -9.29 -10.56 -33.05
CA THR A 182 -9.52 -10.68 -31.60
C THR A 182 -8.44 -11.53 -30.92
N VAL A 183 -7.98 -11.08 -29.75
CA VAL A 183 -7.17 -11.85 -28.80
C VAL A 183 -7.87 -11.83 -27.45
N VAL A 184 -8.01 -13.00 -26.83
CA VAL A 184 -8.56 -13.15 -25.49
C VAL A 184 -7.44 -13.63 -24.58
N LYS A 185 -7.21 -12.93 -23.48
CA LYS A 185 -6.25 -13.33 -22.45
C LYS A 185 -7.00 -13.59 -21.15
N PHE A 186 -6.66 -14.69 -20.49
CA PHE A 186 -7.16 -15.02 -19.17
C PHE A 186 -5.98 -15.32 -18.26
N ASN A 187 -5.95 -14.78 -17.05
CA ASN A 187 -4.98 -15.15 -16.03
C ASN A 187 -5.68 -15.34 -14.70
N VAL A 188 -5.27 -16.38 -13.98
CA VAL A 188 -5.53 -16.57 -12.56
C VAL A 188 -4.20 -16.77 -11.87
N SER A 189 -3.99 -16.12 -10.73
CA SER A 189 -2.74 -16.20 -10.00
C SER A 189 -2.92 -15.98 -8.51
N GLU A 190 -2.02 -16.59 -7.76
CA GLU A 190 -1.79 -16.29 -6.36
C GLU A 190 -0.48 -15.49 -6.23
N GLY A 191 -0.39 -14.73 -5.14
CA GLY A 191 0.80 -14.00 -4.73
C GLY A 191 0.81 -13.89 -3.21
N PHE A 192 1.91 -13.42 -2.65
CA PHE A 192 2.02 -13.17 -1.22
C PHE A 192 2.96 -12.00 -0.94
N ARG A 193 2.84 -11.43 0.26
CA ARG A 193 3.73 -10.40 0.78
C ARG A 193 4.13 -10.73 2.21
N ALA A 194 5.42 -11.00 2.43
CA ALA A 194 5.96 -11.17 3.76
C ALA A 194 5.99 -9.82 4.53
N PRO A 195 5.81 -9.82 5.86
CA PRO A 195 5.95 -8.62 6.68
C PRO A 195 7.33 -7.97 6.57
N THR A 196 7.36 -6.66 6.81
CA THR A 196 8.61 -5.89 6.88
C THR A 196 9.37 -6.17 8.18
N MET A 197 10.67 -5.84 8.23
CA MET A 197 11.49 -6.05 9.43
C MET A 197 10.99 -5.24 10.63
N ASP A 198 10.57 -3.99 10.42
CA ASP A 198 10.04 -3.15 11.50
C ASP A 198 8.74 -3.72 12.08
N THR A 199 7.90 -4.32 11.24
CA THR A 199 6.68 -5.01 11.69
C THR A 199 6.98 -6.12 12.68
N LEU A 200 8.07 -6.88 12.48
CA LEU A 200 8.42 -8.05 13.28
C LEU A 200 9.34 -7.73 14.46
N TYR A 201 10.23 -6.73 14.32
CA TYR A 201 11.39 -6.56 15.21
C TYR A 201 11.60 -5.14 15.75
N ALA A 202 10.75 -4.17 15.41
CA ALA A 202 10.86 -2.83 16.00
C ALA A 202 10.70 -2.87 17.52
N VAL A 203 11.49 -2.05 18.22
CA VAL A 203 11.38 -1.90 19.67
C VAL A 203 10.10 -1.14 20.01
N THR A 204 9.44 -1.56 21.09
CA THR A 204 8.20 -0.92 21.58
C THR A 204 8.37 0.60 21.76
N THR A 205 7.39 1.34 21.26
CA THR A 205 7.34 2.81 21.34
C THR A 205 6.10 3.27 22.10
N PHE A 206 6.25 4.31 22.91
CA PHE A 206 5.13 4.95 23.61
C PHE A 206 4.51 6.08 22.80
N SER A 207 3.19 6.21 22.86
CA SER A 207 2.40 7.33 22.32
C SER A 207 1.21 7.67 23.25
N ALA A 208 0.57 8.82 23.01
CA ALA A 208 -0.64 9.27 23.68
C ALA A 208 -1.75 9.56 22.65
N ASN A 209 -2.29 8.50 22.06
CA ASN A 209 -3.22 8.59 20.94
C ASN A 209 -4.60 9.05 21.40
N THR A 210 -5.21 9.98 20.65
CA THR A 210 -6.60 10.38 20.87
C THR A 210 -7.54 9.29 20.37
N ALA A 211 -8.44 8.81 21.23
CA ALA A 211 -9.44 7.80 20.91
C ALA A 211 -10.73 7.98 21.72
N TYR A 212 -11.80 7.32 21.27
CA TYR A 212 -13.10 7.25 21.92
C TYR A 212 -13.25 5.92 22.68
N ASP A 213 -13.68 6.02 23.94
CA ASP A 213 -13.95 4.85 24.79
C ASP A 213 -15.46 4.59 24.88
N TYR A 214 -16.04 4.10 23.79
CA TYR A 214 -17.48 3.88 23.69
C TYR A 214 -18.03 2.93 24.75
N LYS A 215 -17.20 1.99 25.23
CA LYS A 215 -17.58 1.04 26.28
C LYS A 215 -17.86 1.74 27.61
N VAL A 216 -17.02 2.69 28.02
CA VAL A 216 -17.28 3.45 29.26
C VAL A 216 -18.41 4.46 29.07
N CYS A 217 -18.52 5.08 27.89
CA CYS A 217 -19.63 5.97 27.56
C CYS A 217 -20.97 5.22 27.68
N ALA A 218 -21.08 4.05 27.06
CA ALA A 218 -22.27 3.20 27.14
C ALA A 218 -22.59 2.77 28.59
N SER A 219 -21.57 2.42 29.41
CA SER A 219 -21.80 2.07 30.81
C SER A 219 -22.25 3.25 31.67
N ASP A 220 -21.80 4.47 31.34
CA ASP A 220 -22.17 5.71 32.00
C ASP A 220 -23.52 6.28 31.49
N GLY A 221 -24.17 5.61 30.53
CA GLY A 221 -25.42 6.05 29.93
C GLY A 221 -25.27 7.23 28.97
N VAL A 222 -24.04 7.51 28.52
CA VAL A 222 -23.74 8.47 27.46
C VAL A 222 -23.90 7.76 26.12
N SER A 223 -24.68 8.35 25.22
CA SER A 223 -24.84 7.82 23.87
C SER A 223 -23.48 7.72 23.17
N THR A 224 -23.29 6.68 22.36
CA THR A 224 -22.03 6.47 21.64
C THR A 224 -21.68 7.64 20.71
N VAL A 225 -22.69 8.34 20.18
CA VAL A 225 -22.50 9.54 19.34
C VAL A 225 -22.04 10.78 20.12
N ASP A 226 -22.35 10.86 21.42
CA ASP A 226 -21.98 11.97 22.31
C ASP A 226 -20.71 11.66 23.13
N CYS A 227 -20.05 10.55 22.83
CA CYS A 227 -18.90 10.09 23.59
C CYS A 227 -17.70 11.02 23.32
N PRO A 228 -17.11 11.66 24.36
CA PRO A 228 -15.95 12.53 24.15
C PRO A 228 -14.68 11.71 23.88
N SER A 229 -13.83 12.22 23.00
CA SER A 229 -12.49 11.67 22.79
C SER A 229 -11.56 12.03 23.95
N ARG A 230 -10.50 11.23 24.14
CA ARG A 230 -9.43 11.49 25.10
C ARG A 230 -8.12 10.87 24.63
N GLN A 231 -7.01 11.33 25.19
CA GLN A 231 -5.73 10.65 25.01
C GLN A 231 -5.69 9.40 25.87
N ILE A 232 -5.25 8.30 25.26
CA ILE A 232 -4.99 7.01 25.90
C ILE A 232 -3.50 6.71 25.73
N SER A 233 -2.86 6.25 26.80
CA SER A 233 -1.48 5.78 26.73
C SER A 233 -1.42 4.55 25.85
N THR A 234 -0.66 4.61 24.76
CA THR A 234 -0.57 3.56 23.77
C THR A 234 0.85 3.06 23.65
N LEU A 235 1.04 1.75 23.72
CA LEU A 235 2.29 1.10 23.36
C LEU A 235 2.16 0.49 21.98
N ILE A 236 2.98 0.97 21.05
CA ILE A 236 3.10 0.44 19.70
C ILE A 236 4.25 -0.56 19.73
N THR A 237 3.94 -1.85 19.60
CA THR A 237 4.92 -2.94 19.74
C THR A 237 4.97 -3.72 18.44
N ALA A 238 6.18 -4.13 18.02
CA ALA A 238 6.30 -5.07 16.91
C ALA A 238 5.62 -6.40 17.27
N ASN A 239 5.19 -7.11 16.24
CA ASN A 239 4.48 -8.37 16.40
C ASN A 239 5.19 -9.46 15.60
N PRO A 240 6.00 -10.30 16.27
CA PRO A 240 6.73 -11.37 15.61
C PRO A 240 5.81 -12.49 15.09
N ASP A 241 4.53 -12.50 15.49
CA ASP A 241 3.55 -13.52 15.09
C ASP A 241 2.75 -13.10 13.83
N VAL A 242 3.04 -11.93 13.23
CA VAL A 242 2.45 -11.54 11.95
C VAL A 242 3.00 -12.44 10.84
N GLY A 243 2.12 -13.14 10.14
CA GLY A 243 2.43 -13.94 8.96
C GLY A 243 2.38 -13.14 7.66
N ALA A 244 2.63 -13.81 6.54
CA ALA A 244 2.48 -13.23 5.21
C ALA A 244 1.01 -12.89 4.89
N GLU A 245 0.81 -11.87 4.06
CA GLU A 245 -0.45 -11.67 3.32
C GLU A 245 -0.43 -12.55 2.08
N ASP A 246 -1.60 -13.02 1.66
CA ASP A 246 -1.78 -13.76 0.41
C ASP A 246 -2.73 -12.97 -0.49
N SER A 247 -2.58 -13.10 -1.80
CA SER A 247 -3.46 -12.46 -2.78
C SER A 247 -3.91 -13.45 -3.84
N GLU A 248 -5.19 -13.44 -4.16
CA GLU A 248 -5.78 -14.16 -5.29
C GLU A 248 -6.22 -13.14 -6.34
N GLY A 249 -5.88 -13.39 -7.61
CA GLY A 249 -6.19 -12.48 -8.69
C GLY A 249 -6.70 -13.22 -9.91
N MET A 250 -7.73 -12.66 -10.55
CA MET A 250 -8.23 -13.10 -11.85
C MET A 250 -8.34 -11.89 -12.78
N THR A 251 -7.87 -12.04 -14.02
CA THR A 251 -8.01 -11.04 -15.07
C THR A 251 -8.50 -11.68 -16.37
N LEU A 252 -9.51 -11.09 -17.01
CA LEU A 252 -9.93 -11.42 -18.37
C LEU A 252 -9.77 -10.17 -19.24
N SER A 253 -9.10 -10.32 -20.37
CA SER A 253 -8.84 -9.25 -21.34
C SER A 253 -9.31 -9.69 -22.72
N VAL A 254 -9.99 -8.79 -23.43
CA VAL A 254 -10.40 -8.98 -24.82
C VAL A 254 -9.87 -7.81 -25.64
N ASP A 255 -8.86 -8.06 -26.44
CA ASP A 255 -8.30 -7.14 -27.42
C ASP A 255 -8.96 -7.37 -28.80
N VAL A 256 -9.31 -6.31 -29.51
CA VAL A 256 -9.96 -6.35 -30.82
C VAL A 256 -9.35 -5.31 -31.75
N ASP A 257 -8.80 -5.76 -32.87
CA ASP A 257 -8.49 -4.93 -34.05
C ASP A 257 -9.74 -4.87 -34.94
N PHE A 258 -10.40 -3.71 -34.98
CA PHE A 258 -11.64 -3.53 -35.71
C PHE A 258 -11.44 -3.43 -37.23
N GLY A 259 -10.22 -3.14 -37.70
CA GLY A 259 -9.87 -3.14 -39.12
C GLY A 259 -10.06 -4.50 -39.77
N ALA A 260 -9.97 -5.57 -38.99
CA ALA A 260 -10.22 -6.94 -39.44
C ALA A 260 -11.68 -7.21 -39.85
N PHE A 261 -12.65 -6.42 -39.38
CA PHE A 261 -14.06 -6.56 -39.77
C PHE A 261 -14.44 -5.71 -40.97
N THR A 262 -13.93 -4.48 -41.04
CA THR A 262 -14.27 -3.54 -42.11
C THR A 262 -13.14 -2.53 -42.31
N PRO A 263 -12.77 -2.21 -43.56
CA PRO A 263 -11.77 -1.18 -43.86
C PRO A 263 -12.12 0.21 -43.30
N VAL A 264 -13.41 0.47 -43.02
CA VAL A 264 -13.84 1.76 -42.44
C VAL A 264 -13.35 1.94 -41.00
N LEU A 265 -13.01 0.85 -40.30
CA LEU A 265 -12.48 0.86 -38.94
C LEU A 265 -11.00 0.49 -38.90
N GLU A 266 -10.29 0.56 -40.03
CA GLU A 266 -8.84 0.35 -40.07
C GLU A 266 -8.14 1.34 -39.15
N GLY A 267 -7.25 0.84 -38.29
CA GLY A 267 -6.56 1.63 -37.28
C GLY A 267 -7.32 1.81 -35.96
N LEU A 268 -8.56 1.30 -35.83
CA LEU A 268 -9.28 1.25 -34.55
C LEU A 268 -8.97 -0.07 -33.83
N THR A 269 -8.45 0.04 -32.62
CA THR A 269 -8.27 -1.06 -31.68
C THR A 269 -9.02 -0.78 -30.39
N GLY A 270 -9.53 -1.83 -29.75
CA GLY A 270 -10.15 -1.73 -28.44
C GLY A 270 -9.72 -2.87 -27.54
N ARG A 271 -9.53 -2.59 -26.26
CA ARG A 271 -9.28 -3.59 -25.22
C ARG A 271 -10.26 -3.39 -24.08
N PHE A 272 -10.88 -4.47 -23.65
CA PHE A 272 -11.70 -4.50 -22.45
C PHE A 272 -11.09 -5.48 -21.46
N ASP A 273 -10.80 -5.01 -20.25
CA ASP A 273 -10.25 -5.80 -19.16
C ASP A 273 -11.25 -5.84 -18.01
N THR A 274 -11.40 -6.99 -17.36
CA THR A 274 -12.06 -7.10 -16.06
C THR A 274 -11.14 -7.84 -15.10
N TYR A 275 -11.11 -7.38 -13.85
CA TYR A 275 -10.24 -7.93 -12.82
C TYR A 275 -10.99 -8.10 -11.50
N SER A 276 -10.54 -9.10 -10.74
CA SER A 276 -10.92 -9.33 -9.35
C SER A 276 -9.65 -9.70 -8.59
N ILE A 277 -9.38 -8.96 -7.51
CA ILE A 277 -8.19 -9.12 -6.68
C ILE A 277 -8.64 -9.16 -5.22
N THR A 278 -8.26 -10.21 -4.52
CA THR A 278 -8.58 -10.42 -3.12
C THR A 278 -7.30 -10.61 -2.34
N VAL A 279 -6.98 -9.70 -1.42
CA VAL A 279 -5.87 -9.82 -0.48
C VAL A 279 -6.42 -10.36 0.84
N ASN A 280 -5.90 -11.49 1.29
CA ASN A 280 -6.23 -12.13 2.55
C ASN A 280 -5.12 -11.90 3.58
N ASN A 281 -5.48 -11.93 4.87
CA ASN A 281 -4.54 -11.75 5.98
C ASN A 281 -3.75 -10.44 5.89
N ALA A 282 -4.39 -9.36 5.43
CA ALA A 282 -3.73 -8.07 5.23
C ALA A 282 -3.02 -7.61 6.52
N ILE A 283 -1.72 -7.35 6.38
CA ILE A 283 -0.81 -6.74 7.34
C ILE A 283 -1.18 -5.27 7.43
N THR A 284 -1.89 -4.94 8.49
CA THR A 284 -2.36 -3.59 8.75
C THR A 284 -2.11 -3.19 10.20
N SER A 285 -2.06 -1.89 10.45
CA SER A 285 -1.87 -1.35 11.79
C SER A 285 -3.18 -1.35 12.57
N ALA A 286 -3.27 -2.17 13.62
CA ALA A 286 -4.33 -2.08 14.62
C ALA A 286 -4.11 -0.85 15.51
N GLY A 287 -4.50 0.32 15.00
CA GLY A 287 -4.45 1.57 15.75
C GLY A 287 -5.32 1.54 17.01
N THR A 288 -5.07 2.47 17.93
CA THR A 288 -5.77 2.57 19.22
C THR A 288 -7.29 2.54 19.06
N GLN A 289 -7.84 3.30 18.11
CA GLN A 289 -9.28 3.34 17.90
C GLN A 289 -9.86 2.00 17.42
N SER A 290 -9.15 1.25 16.58
CA SER A 290 -9.58 -0.08 16.12
C SER A 290 -9.58 -1.10 17.26
N VAL A 291 -8.55 -1.07 18.13
CA VAL A 291 -8.52 -1.91 19.33
C VAL A 291 -9.68 -1.56 20.27
N MET A 292 -9.97 -0.27 20.45
CA MET A 292 -11.10 0.19 21.26
C MET A 292 -12.47 -0.21 20.66
N TRP A 293 -12.61 -0.22 19.33
CA TRP A 293 -13.80 -0.76 18.66
C TRP A 293 -13.98 -2.25 18.95
N ASN A 294 -12.93 -3.05 18.78
CA ASN A 294 -12.94 -4.47 19.13
C ASN A 294 -13.32 -4.69 20.60
N ASP A 295 -12.89 -3.79 21.51
CA ASP A 295 -13.25 -3.91 22.92
C ASP A 295 -14.72 -3.60 23.22
N PHE A 296 -15.34 -2.73 22.42
CA PHE A 296 -16.72 -2.29 22.58
C PHE A 296 -17.74 -3.16 21.84
N VAL A 297 -17.63 -3.28 20.51
CA VAL A 297 -18.60 -4.02 19.66
C VAL A 297 -18.19 -5.46 19.39
N GLY A 298 -16.96 -5.85 19.75
CA GLY A 298 -16.38 -7.13 19.40
C GLY A 298 -15.64 -7.11 18.05
N GLY A 299 -14.99 -8.21 17.72
CA GLY A 299 -14.15 -8.36 16.53
C GLY A 299 -13.14 -9.47 16.72
N THR A 300 -12.10 -9.50 15.90
CA THR A 300 -11.10 -10.57 15.87
C THR A 300 -9.82 -10.23 16.62
N LEU A 301 -9.60 -8.98 17.05
CA LEU A 301 -8.34 -8.57 17.68
C LEU A 301 -8.21 -8.97 19.16
N LEU A 302 -9.32 -8.99 19.90
CA LEU A 302 -9.35 -9.20 21.34
C LEU A 302 -10.04 -10.51 21.71
N THR A 303 -9.47 -11.21 22.68
CA THR A 303 -10.03 -12.44 23.25
C THR A 303 -10.95 -12.13 24.43
N ASP A 304 -11.62 -13.15 24.94
CA ASP A 304 -12.36 -13.08 26.22
C ASP A 304 -11.52 -13.56 27.42
N ASN A 305 -10.20 -13.55 27.30
CA ASN A 305 -9.27 -13.83 28.39
C ASN A 305 -8.78 -12.53 29.03
N TYR A 306 -8.66 -12.56 30.36
CA TYR A 306 -8.32 -11.41 31.16
C TYR A 306 -7.25 -11.75 32.19
N GLU A 307 -6.38 -10.77 32.45
CA GLU A 307 -5.44 -10.76 33.56
C GLU A 307 -5.77 -9.60 34.50
N TYR A 308 -5.61 -9.82 35.80
CA TYR A 308 -5.92 -8.83 36.82
C TYR A 308 -4.63 -8.39 37.49
N TYR A 309 -4.44 -7.10 37.68
CA TYR A 309 -3.24 -6.51 38.28
C TYR A 309 -3.60 -5.59 39.42
N ASP A 310 -2.76 -5.55 40.46
CA ASP A 310 -2.82 -4.49 41.46
C ASP A 310 -2.16 -3.20 40.95
N ALA A 311 -2.11 -2.15 41.77
CA ALA A 311 -1.53 -0.87 41.37
C ALA A 311 -0.02 -0.90 41.10
N ALA A 312 0.70 -1.91 41.62
CA ALA A 312 2.14 -2.08 41.38
C ALA A 312 2.43 -3.03 40.20
N GLY A 313 1.42 -3.77 39.75
CA GLY A 313 1.53 -4.75 38.67
C GLY A 313 1.54 -4.16 37.26
N ILE A 314 1.16 -2.90 37.09
CA ILE A 314 1.22 -2.16 35.81
C ILE A 314 2.14 -0.94 36.00
N SER A 315 3.12 -0.78 35.12
CA SER A 315 3.97 0.42 35.08
C SER A 315 3.25 1.61 34.45
N GLY A 316 3.82 2.81 34.60
CA GLY A 316 3.21 4.06 34.10
C GLY A 316 3.11 4.16 32.56
N ASP A 317 3.72 3.24 31.83
CA ASP A 317 3.63 3.12 30.37
C ASP A 317 2.62 2.04 29.91
N GLY A 318 2.07 1.25 30.84
CA GLY A 318 1.11 0.18 30.54
C GLY A 318 1.73 -1.21 30.39
N THR A 319 3.05 -1.37 30.56
CA THR A 319 3.68 -2.69 30.61
C THR A 319 3.44 -3.40 31.96
N ALA A 320 3.62 -4.71 31.99
CA ALA A 320 3.52 -5.47 33.23
C ALA A 320 4.77 -5.20 34.10
N ALA A 321 4.57 -4.60 35.28
CA ALA A 321 5.61 -4.36 36.26
C ALA A 321 5.75 -5.50 37.29
N GLY A 322 4.81 -6.46 37.28
CA GLY A 322 4.80 -7.62 38.15
C GLY A 322 3.86 -8.71 37.64
N ASN A 323 3.74 -9.81 38.38
CA ASN A 323 2.83 -10.89 38.02
C ASN A 323 1.36 -10.47 38.23
N PRO A 324 0.42 -10.96 37.40
CA PRO A 324 -1.00 -10.76 37.65
C PRO A 324 -1.42 -11.37 38.99
N VAL A 325 -2.35 -10.72 39.68
CA VAL A 325 -3.00 -11.23 40.90
C VAL A 325 -4.01 -12.35 40.59
N GLY A 326 -4.33 -12.54 39.32
CA GLY A 326 -5.11 -13.67 38.81
C GLY A 326 -5.40 -13.55 37.31
N SER A 327 -6.01 -14.58 36.74
CA SER A 327 -6.53 -14.59 35.37
C SER A 327 -7.93 -15.18 35.31
N GLY A 328 -8.69 -14.87 34.25
CA GLY A 328 -10.07 -15.31 34.10
C GLY A 328 -10.69 -14.94 32.76
N THR A 329 -12.01 -15.07 32.66
CA THR A 329 -12.79 -14.79 31.44
C THR A 329 -13.81 -13.67 31.61
N SER A 330 -13.62 -12.81 32.61
CA SER A 330 -14.52 -11.69 32.90
C SER A 330 -13.76 -10.38 33.02
N ALA A 331 -14.32 -9.31 32.44
CA ALA A 331 -13.88 -7.95 32.65
C ALA A 331 -14.15 -7.42 34.09
N THR A 332 -14.84 -8.21 34.92
CA THR A 332 -15.15 -7.83 36.31
C THR A 332 -13.91 -7.96 37.17
N CYS A 333 -13.50 -6.87 37.81
CA CYS A 333 -12.33 -6.87 38.68
C CYS A 333 -12.56 -7.68 39.96
N PRO A 334 -11.71 -8.70 40.25
CA PRO A 334 -11.74 -9.41 41.52
C PRO A 334 -11.22 -8.52 42.67
N ALA A 335 -11.49 -8.94 43.91
CA ALA A 335 -10.99 -8.23 45.08
C ALA A 335 -9.45 -8.16 45.07
N GLY A 336 -8.91 -6.95 45.25
CA GLY A 336 -7.46 -6.69 45.24
C GLY A 336 -6.90 -6.25 43.87
N ALA A 337 -7.67 -6.36 42.78
CA ALA A 337 -7.26 -5.83 41.49
C ALA A 337 -7.56 -4.32 41.37
N THR A 338 -6.61 -3.58 40.81
CA THR A 338 -6.75 -2.17 40.44
C THR A 338 -6.91 -2.00 38.93
N TYR A 339 -6.39 -2.95 38.14
CA TYR A 339 -6.47 -2.99 36.69
C TYR A 339 -6.97 -4.34 36.19
N VAL A 340 -7.66 -4.32 35.06
CA VAL A 340 -8.03 -5.49 34.28
C VAL A 340 -7.50 -5.34 32.86
N LYS A 341 -6.65 -6.28 32.44
CA LYS A 341 -6.09 -6.36 31.09
C LYS A 341 -6.89 -7.39 30.29
N ARG A 342 -7.55 -6.96 29.22
CA ARG A 342 -8.13 -7.85 28.20
C ARG A 342 -7.05 -8.21 27.20
N LEU A 343 -6.83 -9.51 27.00
CA LEU A 343 -5.77 -10.01 26.13
C LEU A 343 -6.20 -10.03 24.67
N GLY A 344 -5.29 -9.63 23.78
CA GLY A 344 -5.43 -9.80 22.34
C GLY A 344 -5.21 -11.22 21.86
N VAL A 345 -5.51 -11.44 20.58
CA VAL A 345 -5.06 -12.64 19.86
C VAL A 345 -3.54 -12.65 19.72
N TYR A 346 -2.95 -11.46 19.60
CA TYR A 346 -1.52 -11.21 19.67
C TYR A 346 -1.18 -10.59 21.03
N ASP A 347 -0.03 -10.96 21.62
CA ASP A 347 0.40 -10.43 22.93
C ASP A 347 0.65 -8.92 22.91
N SER A 348 1.00 -8.36 21.75
CA SER A 348 1.21 -6.93 21.52
C SER A 348 -0.09 -6.10 21.48
N VAL A 349 -1.24 -6.75 21.34
CA VAL A 349 -2.57 -6.10 21.28
C VAL A 349 -3.32 -6.37 22.58
N TYR A 350 -3.78 -5.33 23.27
CA TYR A 350 -4.55 -5.48 24.51
C TYR A 350 -5.21 -4.17 24.92
N VAL A 351 -6.14 -4.24 25.87
CA VAL A 351 -6.71 -3.07 26.54
C VAL A 351 -6.61 -3.25 28.05
N ILE A 352 -6.03 -2.28 28.76
CA ILE A 352 -5.99 -2.24 30.22
C ILE A 352 -6.97 -1.18 30.71
N ARG A 353 -7.94 -1.60 31.52
CA ARG A 353 -8.94 -0.73 32.13
C ARG A 353 -8.73 -0.59 33.62
N SER A 354 -8.99 0.61 34.14
CA SER A 354 -9.03 0.87 35.58
C SER A 354 -10.29 0.28 36.19
N CYS A 355 -10.13 -0.51 37.25
CA CYS A 355 -11.24 -1.09 38.00
C CYS A 355 -12.09 -0.03 38.73
N ALA A 356 -11.54 1.16 38.96
CA ALA A 356 -12.22 2.21 39.72
C ALA A 356 -13.31 2.92 38.90
N ASN A 357 -13.11 3.06 37.59
CA ASN A 357 -13.99 3.85 36.72
C ASN A 357 -14.29 3.18 35.36
N GLY A 358 -13.75 1.98 35.10
CA GLY A 358 -13.95 1.24 33.86
C GLY A 358 -13.24 1.81 32.62
N ARG A 359 -12.52 2.93 32.74
CA ARG A 359 -11.85 3.60 31.62
C ARG A 359 -10.61 2.82 31.16
N ALA A 360 -10.38 2.78 29.86
CA ALA A 360 -9.12 2.29 29.29
C ALA A 360 -7.97 3.26 29.59
N ASP A 361 -7.00 2.86 30.41
CA ASP A 361 -5.85 3.70 30.71
C ASP A 361 -4.69 3.41 29.74
N TYR A 362 -4.58 2.16 29.28
CA TYR A 362 -3.54 1.72 28.36
C TYR A 362 -4.09 0.86 27.24
N VAL A 363 -3.50 1.00 26.04
CA VAL A 363 -3.80 0.17 24.87
C VAL A 363 -2.49 -0.34 24.26
N GLY A 364 -2.42 -1.65 24.04
CA GLY A 364 -1.42 -2.25 23.16
C GLY A 364 -1.92 -2.19 21.72
N ALA A 365 -1.16 -1.52 20.86
CA ALA A 365 -1.40 -1.39 19.43
C ALA A 365 -0.22 -2.01 18.68
N SER A 366 -0.50 -2.56 17.51
CA SER A 366 0.50 -3.29 16.73
C SER A 366 0.03 -3.47 15.29
N THR A 367 0.97 -3.81 14.42
CA THR A 367 0.63 -4.45 13.16
C THR A 367 0.10 -5.87 13.40
N VAL A 368 -0.89 -6.28 12.61
CA VAL A 368 -1.60 -7.56 12.71
C VAL A 368 -1.99 -8.04 11.31
N ASN A 369 -2.14 -9.36 11.13
CA ASN A 369 -2.91 -9.88 10.00
C ASN A 369 -4.40 -9.80 10.32
N VAL A 370 -5.15 -9.02 9.54
CA VAL A 370 -6.61 -9.04 9.60
C VAL A 370 -7.22 -8.84 8.22
N GLY A 371 -8.49 -9.22 8.15
CA GLY A 371 -9.39 -8.76 7.11
C GLY A 371 -9.09 -9.33 5.74
N GLN A 372 -9.98 -8.93 4.83
CA GLN A 372 -9.89 -9.18 3.41
C GLN A 372 -10.03 -7.84 2.71
N VAL A 373 -9.16 -7.58 1.73
CA VAL A 373 -9.29 -6.45 0.81
C VAL A 373 -9.71 -7.02 -0.54
N GLU A 374 -10.89 -6.69 -1.01
CA GLU A 374 -11.41 -7.14 -2.29
C GLU A 374 -11.60 -5.95 -3.22
N VAL A 375 -11.00 -6.02 -4.40
CA VAL A 375 -11.14 -5.00 -5.45
C VAL A 375 -11.58 -5.68 -6.74
N THR A 376 -12.71 -5.25 -7.28
CA THR A 376 -13.21 -5.68 -8.59
C THR A 376 -13.45 -4.47 -9.48
N GLY A 377 -13.22 -4.63 -10.77
CA GLY A 377 -13.38 -3.53 -11.70
C GLY A 377 -13.20 -3.91 -13.16
N MET A 378 -13.27 -2.88 -13.99
CA MET A 378 -13.08 -2.98 -15.43
C MET A 378 -12.29 -1.80 -15.96
N ASP A 379 -11.54 -2.07 -17.02
CA ASP A 379 -10.84 -1.07 -17.80
C ASP A 379 -11.24 -1.18 -19.28
N LEU A 380 -11.36 -0.04 -19.95
CA LEU A 380 -11.63 0.08 -21.38
C LEU A 380 -10.57 0.96 -22.02
N PHE A 381 -9.92 0.45 -23.05
CA PHE A 381 -8.95 1.17 -23.86
C PHE A 381 -9.45 1.19 -25.29
N LEU A 382 -9.49 2.37 -25.91
CA LEU A 382 -9.82 2.55 -27.32
C LEU A 382 -8.72 3.39 -27.95
N ASP A 383 -8.15 2.93 -29.06
CA ASP A 383 -7.17 3.69 -29.85
C ASP A 383 -7.61 3.69 -31.30
N TYR A 384 -7.69 4.87 -31.92
CA TYR A 384 -8.03 5.02 -33.32
C TYR A 384 -7.03 5.91 -34.04
N THR A 385 -6.25 5.29 -34.92
CA THR A 385 -5.26 5.96 -35.75
C THR A 385 -5.72 6.04 -37.20
N MET A 386 -5.73 7.24 -37.77
CA MET A 386 -6.09 7.49 -39.17
C MET A 386 -5.04 8.35 -39.86
N ASP A 387 -4.83 8.08 -41.15
CA ASP A 387 -4.07 8.97 -42.02
C ASP A 387 -4.95 10.16 -42.42
N VAL A 388 -4.43 11.37 -42.22
CA VAL A 388 -5.08 12.61 -42.62
C VAL A 388 -4.44 13.11 -43.91
N PRO A 389 -5.18 13.15 -45.02
CA PRO A 389 -4.65 13.64 -46.27
C PRO A 389 -4.52 15.18 -46.28
N SER A 390 -3.57 15.68 -47.08
CA SER A 390 -3.22 17.11 -47.22
C SER A 390 -4.36 18.04 -47.71
N TRP A 391 -5.49 17.50 -48.13
CA TRP A 391 -6.67 18.30 -48.48
C TRP A 391 -7.62 18.52 -47.29
N ALA A 392 -7.54 17.68 -46.25
CA ALA A 392 -8.35 17.77 -45.04
C ALA A 392 -7.68 18.65 -43.97
N LEU A 393 -6.35 18.59 -43.87
CA LEU A 393 -5.51 19.50 -43.09
C LEU A 393 -4.32 19.97 -43.95
N ALA A 394 -3.62 21.04 -43.54
CA ALA A 394 -2.62 21.71 -44.36
C ALA A 394 -1.43 20.83 -44.83
N SER A 395 -1.23 19.66 -44.23
CA SER A 395 -0.17 18.69 -44.53
C SER A 395 -0.69 17.26 -44.34
N GLU A 396 -0.10 16.30 -45.05
CA GLU A 396 -0.32 14.88 -44.76
C GLU A 396 0.21 14.59 -43.34
N GLY A 397 -0.53 13.79 -42.58
CA GLY A 397 -0.16 13.45 -41.22
C GLY A 397 -0.95 12.27 -40.69
N SER A 398 -0.67 11.89 -39.45
CA SER A 398 -1.38 10.83 -38.73
C SER A 398 -2.09 11.44 -37.54
N LEU A 399 -3.39 11.16 -37.41
CA LEU A 399 -4.23 11.58 -36.30
C LEU A 399 -4.62 10.35 -35.49
N ASN A 400 -4.30 10.37 -34.21
CA ASN A 400 -4.59 9.32 -33.25
C ASN A 400 -5.51 9.87 -32.16
N PHE A 401 -6.58 9.14 -31.88
CA PHE A 401 -7.47 9.37 -30.75
C PHE A 401 -7.30 8.20 -29.79
N PHE A 402 -7.15 8.47 -28.50
CA PHE A 402 -7.18 7.41 -27.50
C PHE A 402 -8.15 7.77 -26.37
N PHE A 403 -8.74 6.73 -25.79
CA PHE A 403 -9.59 6.81 -24.62
C PHE A 403 -9.28 5.65 -23.69
N ASP A 404 -8.80 5.97 -22.50
CA ASP A 404 -8.55 5.03 -21.42
C ASP A 404 -9.57 5.31 -20.31
N TYR A 405 -10.34 4.31 -19.91
CA TYR A 405 -11.35 4.41 -18.85
C TYR A 405 -11.14 3.30 -17.85
N SER A 406 -11.21 3.63 -16.56
CA SER A 406 -11.14 2.68 -15.46
C SER A 406 -12.31 2.91 -14.52
N ASN A 407 -12.95 1.83 -14.09
CA ASN A 407 -14.05 1.84 -13.14
C ASN A 407 -13.87 0.73 -12.11
N MET A 408 -13.87 1.12 -10.84
CA MET A 408 -13.98 0.17 -9.73
C MET A 408 -15.46 -0.15 -9.50
N GLU A 409 -15.80 -1.43 -9.45
CA GLU A 409 -17.15 -1.90 -9.16
C GLU A 409 -17.32 -2.19 -7.67
N GLU A 410 -16.30 -2.79 -7.04
CA GLU A 410 -16.27 -3.08 -5.60
C GLU A 410 -14.88 -2.79 -5.03
N TYR A 411 -14.83 -2.20 -3.83
CA TYR A 411 -13.61 -2.06 -3.04
C TYR A 411 -13.92 -2.29 -1.56
N PHE A 412 -13.99 -3.55 -1.14
CA PHE A 412 -14.29 -3.91 0.24
C PHE A 412 -13.06 -3.97 1.12
N THR A 413 -13.17 -3.41 2.33
CA THR A 413 -12.24 -3.62 3.45
C THR A 413 -13.03 -3.84 4.73
N ASP A 414 -12.37 -4.30 5.79
CA ASP A 414 -12.94 -4.25 7.14
C ASP A 414 -13.36 -2.80 7.49
N ALA A 415 -14.49 -2.63 8.17
CA ALA A 415 -14.96 -1.33 8.65
C ALA A 415 -13.99 -0.65 9.63
N PHE A 416 -13.32 -1.47 10.44
CA PHE A 416 -12.17 -1.14 11.26
C PHE A 416 -11.34 -2.41 11.36
N VAL A 417 -10.03 -2.31 11.56
CA VAL A 417 -9.13 -3.46 11.69
C VAL A 417 -9.69 -4.52 12.66
N GLY A 418 -9.97 -5.72 12.16
CA GLY A 418 -10.53 -6.84 12.91
C GLY A 418 -12.05 -6.84 13.08
N SER A 419 -12.76 -6.00 12.34
CA SER A 419 -14.22 -6.02 12.24
C SER A 419 -14.70 -7.29 11.51
N SER A 420 -15.84 -7.83 11.91
CA SER A 420 -16.55 -8.86 11.12
C SER A 420 -17.41 -8.27 9.99
N ARG A 421 -17.48 -6.94 9.90
CA ARG A 421 -18.22 -6.19 8.90
C ARG A 421 -17.27 -5.50 7.94
N THR A 422 -17.61 -5.51 6.66
CA THR A 422 -16.89 -4.82 5.60
C THR A 422 -17.63 -3.56 5.14
N VAL A 423 -16.89 -2.63 4.53
CA VAL A 423 -17.38 -1.40 3.91
C VAL A 423 -16.89 -1.36 2.47
N ASN A 424 -17.76 -1.01 1.53
CA ASN A 424 -17.34 -0.67 0.17
C ASN A 424 -16.81 0.77 0.17
N ASN A 425 -15.51 0.94 -0.01
CA ASN A 425 -14.82 2.23 0.07
C ASN A 425 -15.02 3.10 -1.16
N ILE A 426 -15.63 2.60 -2.23
CA ILE A 426 -15.91 3.40 -3.42
C ILE A 426 -16.71 4.65 -3.05
N GLY A 427 -16.21 5.79 -3.49
CA GLY A 427 -16.82 7.09 -3.25
C GLY A 427 -16.53 7.68 -1.87
N PHE A 428 -15.79 7.01 -0.99
CA PHE A 428 -15.25 7.67 0.21
C PHE A 428 -14.14 8.65 -0.18
N SER A 429 -13.77 9.51 0.77
CA SER A 429 -12.70 10.50 0.64
C SER A 429 -11.43 9.87 0.03
N GLY A 430 -11.01 10.41 -1.13
CA GLY A 430 -9.82 9.95 -1.84
C GLY A 430 -10.02 8.70 -2.73
N VAL A 431 -11.24 8.16 -2.82
CA VAL A 431 -11.54 6.90 -3.52
C VAL A 431 -12.57 7.13 -4.65
N PRO A 432 -12.22 7.86 -5.72
CA PRO A 432 -13.11 8.07 -6.86
C PRO A 432 -13.42 6.73 -7.54
N GLN A 433 -14.67 6.53 -7.95
CA GLN A 433 -15.09 5.29 -8.61
C GLN A 433 -14.49 5.15 -10.02
N GLU A 434 -14.38 6.25 -10.74
CA GLU A 434 -14.00 6.26 -12.15
C GLU A 434 -12.90 7.27 -12.45
N ARG A 435 -12.07 6.94 -13.44
CA ARG A 435 -11.07 7.83 -14.03
C ARG A 435 -11.02 7.60 -15.52
N TYR A 436 -10.72 8.65 -16.27
CA TYR A 436 -10.47 8.49 -17.69
C TYR A 436 -9.50 9.52 -18.26
N ASN A 437 -8.80 9.09 -19.31
CA ASN A 437 -7.98 9.94 -20.13
C ASN A 437 -8.52 9.90 -21.55
N PHE A 438 -8.66 11.08 -22.17
CA PHE A 438 -8.96 11.20 -23.58
C PHE A 438 -7.86 12.02 -24.24
N GLY A 439 -7.30 11.55 -25.33
CA GLY A 439 -6.28 12.32 -26.03
C GLY A 439 -6.39 12.31 -27.53
N VAL A 440 -5.85 13.37 -28.12
CA VAL A 440 -5.76 13.59 -29.55
C VAL A 440 -4.32 13.92 -29.89
N ASN A 441 -3.70 13.08 -30.70
CA ASN A 441 -2.33 13.22 -31.16
C ASN A 441 -2.34 13.45 -32.67
N TYR A 442 -1.74 14.53 -33.14
CA TYR A 442 -1.55 14.79 -34.56
C TYR A 442 -0.07 14.95 -34.87
N SER A 443 0.44 14.11 -35.76
CA SER A 443 1.83 14.17 -36.24
C SER A 443 1.86 14.46 -37.72
N PHE A 444 2.68 15.43 -38.15
CA PHE A 444 2.80 15.85 -39.54
C PHE A 444 4.22 16.34 -39.83
N ASP A 445 4.77 15.93 -40.97
CA ASP A 445 6.18 16.14 -41.31
C ASP A 445 7.12 15.73 -40.15
N ASN A 446 7.79 16.71 -39.54
CA ASN A 446 8.67 16.52 -38.40
C ASN A 446 8.09 17.11 -37.10
N TYR A 447 6.82 17.53 -37.10
CA TYR A 447 6.13 18.14 -35.97
C TYR A 447 5.07 17.20 -35.39
N TYR A 448 4.72 17.46 -34.13
CA TYR A 448 3.58 16.81 -33.52
C TYR A 448 2.91 17.74 -32.50
N VAL A 449 1.62 17.52 -32.32
CA VAL A 449 0.76 18.17 -31.32
C VAL A 449 -0.01 17.08 -30.60
N SER A 450 -0.10 17.18 -29.28
CA SER A 450 -0.84 16.27 -28.42
C SER A 450 -1.67 17.10 -27.45
N LEU A 451 -2.95 16.77 -27.34
CA LEU A 451 -3.86 17.28 -26.33
C LEU A 451 -4.38 16.10 -25.54
N ILE A 452 -4.29 16.15 -24.21
CA ILE A 452 -4.72 15.06 -23.33
C ILE A 452 -5.60 15.65 -22.24
N ASN A 453 -6.86 15.25 -22.18
CA ASN A 453 -7.72 15.51 -21.05
C ASN A 453 -7.62 14.35 -20.04
N ARG A 454 -7.39 14.68 -18.78
CA ARG A 454 -7.34 13.72 -17.66
C ARG A 454 -8.45 14.07 -16.69
N THR A 455 -9.31 13.11 -16.37
CA THR A 455 -10.45 13.33 -15.49
C THR A 455 -10.51 12.27 -14.40
N ILE A 456 -10.82 12.73 -13.19
CA ILE A 456 -11.02 11.93 -11.99
C ILE A 456 -12.44 12.19 -11.48
N GLY A 457 -13.20 11.12 -11.25
CA GLY A 457 -14.60 11.20 -10.81
C GLY A 457 -14.77 11.81 -9.42
N ASP A 458 -16.02 12.07 -9.05
CA ASP A 458 -16.39 12.60 -7.75
C ASP A 458 -16.24 11.57 -6.62
N TYR A 459 -16.17 12.07 -5.39
CA TYR A 459 -16.21 11.28 -4.15
C TYR A 459 -16.71 12.15 -3.00
N TYR A 460 -17.14 11.57 -1.88
CA TYR A 460 -17.59 12.30 -0.70
C TYR A 460 -16.40 12.81 0.13
N LEU A 461 -16.47 14.05 0.62
CA LEU A 461 -15.40 14.66 1.40
C LEU A 461 -15.32 14.15 2.83
N ASP A 462 -16.44 13.66 3.36
CA ASP A 462 -16.56 13.22 4.74
C ASP A 462 -17.15 11.82 4.85
N SER A 463 -17.02 11.25 6.04
CA SER A 463 -17.71 10.04 6.43
C SER A 463 -18.31 10.23 7.82
N ASP A 464 -19.48 9.64 8.01
CA ASP A 464 -20.13 9.56 9.31
C ASP A 464 -20.03 8.13 9.84
N ALA A 465 -20.03 7.99 11.15
CA ALA A 465 -20.12 6.69 11.77
C ALA A 465 -21.51 6.08 11.50
N GLU A 466 -21.54 4.83 11.07
CA GLU A 466 -22.79 4.11 10.80
C GLU A 466 -23.55 3.90 12.11
N THR A 467 -24.82 4.30 12.12
CA THR A 467 -25.73 4.09 13.26
C THR A 467 -26.89 3.19 12.90
N ILE A 468 -27.23 2.25 13.79
CA ILE A 468 -28.46 1.45 13.71
C ILE A 468 -29.22 1.61 15.01
N GLY A 469 -30.42 2.17 14.94
CA GLY A 469 -31.22 2.44 16.14
C GLY A 469 -30.65 3.51 17.06
N GLY A 470 -29.78 4.39 16.54
CA GLY A 470 -29.12 5.47 17.30
C GLY A 470 -27.79 5.09 17.96
N GLU A 471 -27.33 3.84 17.79
CA GLU A 471 -26.06 3.36 18.33
C GLU A 471 -25.05 3.14 17.21
N LEU A 472 -23.79 3.50 17.48
CA LEU A 472 -22.68 3.26 16.57
C LEU A 472 -22.42 1.76 16.39
N THR A 473 -22.17 1.35 15.16
CA THR A 473 -21.88 -0.06 14.82
C THR A 473 -20.40 -0.35 14.62
N GLY A 474 -19.55 0.68 14.62
CA GLY A 474 -18.16 0.63 14.16
C GLY A 474 -18.00 0.76 12.64
N GLY A 475 -19.10 0.70 11.87
CA GLY A 475 -19.12 1.00 10.44
C GLY A 475 -18.98 2.49 10.15
N ILE A 476 -18.72 2.81 8.88
CA ILE A 476 -18.78 4.18 8.35
C ILE A 476 -19.70 4.23 7.14
N VAL A 477 -20.28 5.39 6.87
CA VAL A 477 -21.07 5.71 5.69
C VAL A 477 -20.57 7.01 5.08
N THR A 478 -20.66 7.14 3.76
CA THR A 478 -20.35 8.40 3.06
C THR A 478 -21.25 9.53 3.55
N ALA A 479 -20.67 10.70 3.79
CA ALA A 479 -21.38 11.85 4.32
C ALA A 479 -20.86 13.17 3.73
N GLY A 480 -21.53 14.27 4.08
CA GLY A 480 -21.12 15.60 3.66
C GLY A 480 -21.31 15.87 2.17
N ASP A 481 -20.61 16.91 1.72
CA ASP A 481 -20.60 17.32 0.32
C ASP A 481 -19.70 16.40 -0.51
N LYS A 482 -19.97 16.35 -1.82
CA LYS A 482 -19.07 15.69 -2.77
C LYS A 482 -17.98 16.65 -3.20
N GLN A 483 -16.78 16.10 -3.38
CA GLN A 483 -15.72 16.73 -4.13
C GLN A 483 -16.14 16.91 -5.59
N ASP A 484 -15.76 18.02 -6.18
CA ASP A 484 -15.99 18.26 -7.61
C ASP A 484 -15.17 17.28 -8.47
N VAL A 485 -15.64 17.03 -9.69
CA VAL A 485 -14.89 16.26 -10.68
C VAL A 485 -13.64 17.05 -11.06
N TYR A 486 -12.46 16.46 -10.85
CA TYR A 486 -11.20 17.09 -11.23
C TYR A 486 -10.87 16.75 -12.69
N SER A 487 -10.73 17.77 -13.54
CA SER A 487 -10.42 17.60 -14.96
C SER A 487 -9.37 18.61 -15.41
N THR A 488 -8.33 18.11 -16.07
CA THR A 488 -7.22 18.95 -16.57
C THR A 488 -6.99 18.68 -18.05
N LEU A 489 -6.50 19.70 -18.75
CA LEU A 489 -6.09 19.59 -20.15
C LEU A 489 -4.58 19.79 -20.26
N ASP A 490 -3.86 18.82 -20.81
CA ASP A 490 -2.45 18.92 -21.09
C ASP A 490 -2.23 19.19 -22.58
N LEU A 491 -1.27 20.06 -22.91
CA LEU A 491 -0.79 20.32 -24.27
C LEU A 491 0.67 19.92 -24.39
N GLN A 492 1.02 19.23 -25.47
CA GLN A 492 2.39 19.03 -25.87
C GLN A 492 2.55 19.34 -27.35
N ILE A 493 3.55 20.17 -27.69
CA ILE A 493 3.97 20.42 -29.07
C ILE A 493 5.45 20.11 -29.19
N GLY A 494 5.88 19.61 -30.33
CA GLY A 494 7.29 19.35 -30.53
C GLY A 494 7.67 19.08 -31.96
N ALA A 495 8.96 18.88 -32.15
CA ALA A 495 9.54 18.53 -33.42
C ALA A 495 10.68 17.52 -33.26
N ASP A 496 10.77 16.58 -34.20
CA ASP A 496 11.96 15.77 -34.42
C ASP A 496 12.91 16.54 -35.34
N LEU A 497 14.09 16.88 -34.84
CA LEU A 497 15.12 17.60 -35.59
C LEU A 497 16.20 16.65 -36.14
N GLY A 498 15.90 15.35 -36.19
CA GLY A 498 16.77 14.29 -36.68
C GLY A 498 18.03 14.16 -35.83
N SER A 499 19.19 14.47 -36.42
CA SER A 499 20.49 14.41 -35.73
C SER A 499 20.60 15.34 -34.52
N MET A 500 19.81 16.43 -34.49
CA MET A 500 19.79 17.34 -33.34
C MET A 500 18.91 16.81 -32.20
N GLY A 501 18.22 15.68 -32.38
CA GLY A 501 17.32 15.10 -31.39
C GLY A 501 15.91 15.68 -31.42
N LYS A 502 15.10 15.35 -30.41
CA LYS A 502 13.69 15.74 -30.29
C LYS A 502 13.52 16.89 -29.31
N VAL A 503 12.82 17.94 -29.74
CA VAL A 503 12.45 19.08 -28.90
C VAL A 503 10.95 19.03 -28.59
N THR A 504 10.60 19.37 -27.35
CA THR A 504 9.24 19.33 -26.85
C THR A 504 9.01 20.53 -25.96
N PHE A 505 7.94 21.28 -26.21
CA PHE A 505 7.36 22.24 -25.30
C PHE A 505 6.01 21.71 -24.85
N GLY A 506 5.77 21.65 -23.55
CA GLY A 506 4.48 21.21 -23.03
C GLY A 506 3.98 22.11 -21.93
N ILE A 507 2.67 22.08 -21.73
CA ILE A 507 1.94 22.74 -20.66
C ILE A 507 1.08 21.65 -20.01
N LEU A 508 1.36 21.35 -18.75
CA LEU A 508 0.48 20.55 -17.91
C LEU A 508 -0.57 21.45 -17.29
N ASN A 509 -1.80 20.96 -17.17
CA ASN A 509 -2.92 21.73 -16.62
C ASN A 509 -3.08 23.10 -17.31
N LEU A 510 -3.27 23.09 -18.63
CA LEU A 510 -3.41 24.27 -19.51
C LEU A 510 -4.56 25.18 -19.08
N ASP A 511 -5.61 24.61 -18.51
CA ASP A 511 -6.79 25.35 -18.03
C ASP A 511 -6.55 26.02 -16.66
N ASP A 512 -5.40 25.77 -16.03
CA ASP A 512 -5.02 26.29 -14.71
C ASP A 512 -6.05 25.90 -13.62
N GLU A 513 -6.52 24.65 -13.67
CA GLU A 513 -7.48 24.12 -12.70
C GLU A 513 -6.81 24.00 -11.33
N ASP A 514 -7.41 24.62 -10.32
CA ASP A 514 -6.90 24.57 -8.95
C ASP A 514 -7.01 23.14 -8.38
N PRO A 515 -6.04 22.71 -7.55
CA PRO A 515 -6.20 21.44 -6.83
C PRO A 515 -7.41 21.50 -5.91
N LEU A 516 -8.05 20.35 -5.69
CA LEU A 516 -9.21 20.30 -4.82
C LEU A 516 -8.79 19.98 -3.37
N PRO A 517 -9.38 20.61 -2.35
CA PRO A 517 -9.00 20.37 -0.96
C PRO A 517 -9.81 19.25 -0.30
N ASP A 518 -9.40 18.78 0.88
CA ASP A 518 -10.28 18.03 1.78
C ASP A 518 -11.34 18.93 2.45
N SER A 519 -12.21 18.33 3.28
CA SER A 519 -13.22 19.08 4.04
C SER A 519 -12.63 20.12 5.01
N GLY A 520 -11.33 20.00 5.34
CA GLY A 520 -10.57 20.95 6.15
C GLY A 520 -9.91 22.09 5.38
N ASN A 521 -10.11 22.19 4.05
CA ASN A 521 -9.38 23.10 3.16
C ASN A 521 -7.86 22.78 3.05
N ASN A 522 -7.46 21.53 3.27
CA ASN A 522 -6.10 21.07 3.02
C ASN A 522 -5.96 20.57 1.58
N TYR A 523 -5.13 21.29 0.80
CA TYR A 523 -4.87 20.98 -0.61
C TYR A 523 -3.81 19.90 -0.83
N ASP A 524 -3.11 19.49 0.23
CA ASP A 524 -2.11 18.41 0.16
C ASP A 524 -2.70 17.04 0.55
N ALA A 525 -4.02 16.96 0.75
CA ALA A 525 -4.68 15.73 1.23
C ALA A 525 -4.71 14.60 0.19
N TYR A 526 -4.72 14.94 -1.11
CA TYR A 526 -4.96 13.97 -2.20
C TYR A 526 -3.92 14.06 -3.31
N LEU A 527 -2.64 14.27 -2.95
CA LEU A 527 -1.53 14.38 -3.92
C LEU A 527 -1.33 13.12 -4.78
N ASP A 528 -1.85 11.97 -4.34
CA ASP A 528 -1.86 10.72 -5.11
C ASP A 528 -2.95 10.70 -6.20
N LEU A 529 -3.94 11.58 -6.12
CA LEU A 529 -5.00 11.73 -7.11
C LEU A 529 -4.65 12.82 -8.13
N TYR A 530 -4.30 14.01 -7.66
CA TYR A 530 -4.01 15.16 -8.51
C TYR A 530 -2.82 15.97 -7.98
N ASP A 531 -2.18 16.66 -8.91
CA ASP A 531 -1.07 17.54 -8.62
C ASP A 531 -1.55 18.79 -7.88
N ASN A 532 -0.79 19.27 -6.88
CA ASN A 532 -1.09 20.53 -6.20
C ASN A 532 -0.58 21.76 -6.97
N ARG A 533 0.00 21.57 -8.16
CA ARG A 533 0.47 22.64 -9.03
C ARG A 533 -0.60 23.01 -10.06
N GLY A 534 -0.78 24.32 -10.25
CA GLY A 534 -1.50 24.87 -11.39
C GLY A 534 -0.74 24.70 -12.71
N MET A 535 -1.06 25.54 -13.69
CA MET A 535 -0.50 25.49 -15.03
C MET A 535 1.03 25.46 -15.02
N THR A 536 1.62 24.37 -15.52
CA THR A 536 3.07 24.15 -15.50
C THR A 536 3.61 23.97 -16.91
N SER A 537 4.35 24.96 -17.40
CA SER A 537 5.06 24.86 -18.68
C SER A 537 6.44 24.22 -18.52
N TYR A 538 6.84 23.41 -19.50
CA TYR A 538 8.16 22.78 -19.54
C TYR A 538 8.73 22.72 -20.95
N PHE A 539 10.06 22.65 -21.01
CA PHE A 539 10.80 22.38 -22.24
C PHE A 539 11.71 21.17 -22.04
N LYS A 540 11.69 20.25 -23.00
CA LYS A 540 12.54 19.04 -23.01
C LYS A 540 13.28 18.96 -24.34
N TRP A 541 14.58 18.70 -24.27
CA TRP A 541 15.39 18.39 -25.44
C TRP A 541 16.10 17.05 -25.22
N LYS A 542 15.66 16.03 -25.97
CA LYS A 542 16.32 14.73 -26.00
C LYS A 542 17.33 14.71 -27.14
N LEU A 543 18.62 14.85 -26.81
CA LEU A 543 19.72 14.76 -27.77
C LEU A 543 19.92 13.32 -28.23
N ASN A 544 20.11 13.12 -29.53
CA ASN A 544 20.56 11.85 -30.09
C ASN A 544 22.09 11.94 -30.26
N PHE A 545 22.83 10.97 -29.72
CA PHE A 545 24.29 10.87 -29.88
C PHE A 545 24.67 9.52 -30.47
#